data_AF-A0AAJ1P0L2-F1
#
_entry.id   AF-A0AAJ1P0L2-F1
#
_cell.length_a   1.000
_cell.length_b   1.000
_cell.length_c   1.000
_cell.angle_alpha   90.00
_cell.angle_beta   90.00
_cell.angle_gamma   90.00
#
_symmetry.space_group_name_H-M   'P 1'
#
loop_
_entity.id
_entity.type
_entity.pdbx_description
1 polymer ?
#
loop_
_entity_poly.entity_id
_entity_poly.type
_entity_poly.pdbx_seq_one_letter_code
_entity_poly.pdbx_strand_id
1 'polypeptide(L)'
;MHTKVAIAYIQNIANDDLVAEVKRRLEMIKTDALMPPGYIQEFIEDTSFSPFPQQLNTERPDRTAANLMEGRVAILSDGDPTALIVPVTLFAFYQSPDDYNNRWIVGSFVRMIRLVSFLIAFLLPAIYIATVAFHPDVLPLELVYTIKASLEKVPLPPIFEALLMELIFELLREAGIRLPSRVGQTIGIVGGLVIGDAIVKAGLVSYTMIIVVALTAISSFLVPSNDMSSAVRILRFPLMILAAIFGYIGISFGLIITFVHLCQLHSFHTPYLSPLAPMRLKDMKDSFVRLPIWSFWERPHDPKPKKMQRQHVTREDENGDKHAK
;
A
#
# COMPACT_ATOMS: atom_id res chain seq x y z
N MET A 1 -18.41 28.60 -9.93
CA MET A 1 -17.96 28.40 -8.54
C MET A 1 -16.46 28.10 -8.62
N HIS A 2 -15.60 28.76 -7.85
CA HIS A 2 -14.15 28.52 -7.90
C HIS A 2 -13.74 27.75 -6.65
N THR A 3 -13.15 26.56 -6.82
CA THR A 3 -12.50 25.84 -5.72
C THR A 3 -11.13 26.46 -5.48
N LYS A 4 -10.85 26.90 -4.26
CA LYS A 4 -9.51 27.39 -3.91
C LYS A 4 -8.59 26.20 -3.67
N VAL A 5 -7.43 26.22 -4.30
CA VAL A 5 -6.38 25.21 -4.09
C VAL A 5 -5.15 25.93 -3.55
N ALA A 6 -4.56 25.40 -2.48
CA ALA A 6 -3.33 25.91 -1.89
C ALA A 6 -2.20 24.91 -2.09
N ILE A 7 -1.03 25.42 -2.46
CA ILE A 7 0.21 24.65 -2.59
C ILE A 7 1.10 25.01 -1.41
N ALA A 8 1.45 24.04 -0.58
CA ALA A 8 2.34 24.19 0.56
C ALA A 8 3.67 23.50 0.29
N TYR A 9 4.77 24.22 0.47
CA TYR A 9 6.14 23.72 0.34
C TYR A 9 7.10 24.57 1.17
N ILE A 10 8.28 24.02 1.49
CA ILE A 10 9.34 24.77 2.18
C ILE A 10 10.32 25.30 1.14
N GLN A 11 10.33 26.61 0.92
CA GLN A 11 11.08 27.28 -0.16
C GLN A 11 12.57 26.92 -0.23
N ASN A 12 13.20 26.73 0.94
CA ASN A 12 14.64 26.42 1.05
C ASN A 12 14.96 24.93 0.93
N ILE A 13 13.96 24.06 0.81
CA ILE A 13 14.12 22.60 0.77
C ILE A 13 13.54 22.02 -0.52
N ALA A 14 12.31 22.37 -0.88
CA ALA A 14 11.63 21.82 -2.05
C ALA A 14 12.34 22.23 -3.36
N ASN A 15 12.28 21.35 -4.36
CA ASN A 15 12.78 21.63 -5.70
C ASN A 15 11.85 22.64 -6.41
N ASP A 16 12.40 23.70 -6.99
CA ASP A 16 11.63 24.71 -7.72
C ASP A 16 10.95 24.11 -8.96
N ASP A 17 11.62 23.17 -9.65
CA ASP A 17 11.06 22.51 -10.84
C ASP A 17 9.82 21.68 -10.48
N LEU A 18 9.84 21.02 -9.32
CA LEU A 18 8.71 20.26 -8.81
C LEU A 18 7.53 21.18 -8.48
N VAL A 19 7.81 22.29 -7.78
CA VAL A 19 6.76 23.27 -7.42
C VAL A 19 6.16 23.90 -8.68
N ALA A 20 7.00 24.23 -9.68
CA ALA A 20 6.55 24.76 -10.96
C ALA A 20 5.67 23.76 -11.72
N GLU A 21 6.06 22.47 -11.73
CA GLU A 21 5.27 21.42 -12.39
C GLU A 21 3.92 21.20 -11.70
N VAL A 22 3.87 21.18 -10.37
CA VAL A 22 2.61 21.12 -9.60
C VAL A 22 1.71 22.30 -9.95
N LYS A 23 2.26 23.52 -9.95
CA LYS A 23 1.51 24.72 -10.31
C LYS A 23 0.99 24.66 -11.75
N ARG A 24 1.82 24.23 -12.69
CA ARG A 24 1.47 24.08 -14.11
C ARG A 24 0.30 23.09 -14.28
N ARG A 25 0.36 21.92 -13.63
CA ARG A 25 -0.72 20.91 -13.73
C ARG A 25 -2.03 21.43 -13.16
N LEU A 26 -2.00 22.08 -12.01
CA LEU A 26 -3.19 22.66 -11.39
C LEU A 26 -3.81 23.78 -12.25
N GLU A 27 -3.00 24.62 -12.90
CA GLU A 27 -3.49 25.69 -13.78
C GLU A 27 -4.09 25.17 -15.10
N MET A 28 -3.68 23.98 -15.56
CA MET A 28 -4.26 23.34 -16.76
C MET A 28 -5.64 22.74 -16.53
N ILE A 29 -6.06 22.56 -15.27
CA ILE A 29 -7.36 22.00 -14.94
C ILE A 29 -8.44 23.00 -15.33
N LYS A 30 -9.19 22.67 -16.38
CA LYS A 30 -10.37 23.42 -16.82
C LYS A 30 -11.60 22.54 -16.64
N THR A 31 -12.35 22.78 -15.57
CA THR A 31 -13.59 22.07 -15.30
C THR A 31 -14.67 23.03 -14.82
N ASP A 32 -15.90 22.76 -15.21
CA ASP A 32 -17.07 23.59 -14.92
C ASP A 32 -17.70 23.24 -13.54
N ALA A 33 -17.28 22.14 -12.91
CA ALA A 33 -17.86 21.59 -11.69
C ALA A 33 -16.95 21.74 -10.45
N LEU A 34 -17.58 21.73 -9.27
CA LEU A 34 -16.89 21.66 -7.98
C LEU A 34 -16.07 20.37 -7.93
N MET A 35 -14.76 20.46 -7.67
CA MET A 35 -13.85 19.30 -7.69
C MET A 35 -13.76 18.67 -6.31
N PRO A 36 -14.23 17.42 -6.12
CA PRO A 36 -13.74 16.59 -5.04
C PRO A 36 -12.22 16.38 -5.17
N PRO A 37 -11.51 16.07 -4.08
CA PRO A 37 -10.06 15.87 -4.08
C PRO A 37 -9.59 14.80 -5.06
N GLY A 38 -10.39 13.74 -5.23
CA GLY A 38 -10.13 12.68 -6.20
C GLY A 38 -10.07 13.17 -7.65
N TYR A 39 -10.77 14.25 -7.99
CA TYR A 39 -10.70 14.83 -9.34
C TYR A 39 -9.35 15.50 -9.54
N ILE A 40 -8.92 16.30 -8.57
CA ILE A 40 -7.61 16.96 -8.62
C ILE A 40 -6.52 15.89 -8.76
N GLN A 41 -6.63 14.82 -7.98
CA GLN A 41 -5.73 13.69 -8.08
C GLN A 41 -5.70 13.13 -9.51
N GLU A 42 -6.84 12.72 -10.07
CA GLU A 42 -6.93 12.15 -11.43
C GLU A 42 -6.37 13.07 -12.53
N PHE A 43 -6.61 14.39 -12.44
CA PHE A 43 -6.12 15.36 -13.42
C PHE A 43 -4.61 15.61 -13.38
N ILE A 44 -3.97 15.44 -12.23
CA ILE A 44 -2.54 15.73 -12.06
C ILE A 44 -1.67 14.47 -12.04
N GLU A 45 -2.25 13.26 -12.10
CA GLU A 45 -1.50 12.00 -12.22
C GLU A 45 -0.72 11.89 -13.54
N ASP A 46 0.41 11.19 -13.52
CA ASP A 46 1.20 10.92 -14.75
C ASP A 46 0.57 9.80 -15.58
N THR A 47 0.02 8.77 -14.92
CA THR A 47 -0.51 7.56 -15.55
C THR A 47 -1.92 7.25 -15.03
N SER A 48 -2.95 7.93 -15.54
CA SER A 48 -4.33 7.84 -15.01
C SER A 48 -4.97 6.44 -15.09
N PHE A 49 -4.48 5.54 -15.95
CA PHE A 49 -5.00 4.16 -16.06
C PHE A 49 -4.33 3.17 -15.10
N SER A 50 -3.35 3.61 -14.31
CA SER A 50 -2.70 2.73 -13.34
C SER A 50 -3.61 2.49 -12.13
N PRO A 51 -3.76 1.24 -11.65
CA PRO A 51 -4.48 0.99 -10.40
C PRO A 51 -3.69 1.48 -9.18
N PHE A 52 -2.39 1.74 -9.31
CA PHE A 52 -1.53 2.20 -8.23
C PHE A 52 -1.62 3.72 -8.05
N PRO A 53 -1.87 4.23 -6.83
CA PRO A 53 -1.92 5.65 -6.56
C PRO A 53 -0.55 6.30 -6.78
N GLN A 54 -0.53 7.43 -7.47
CA GLN A 54 0.70 8.21 -7.74
C GLN A 54 0.83 9.43 -6.83
N GLN A 55 -0.06 9.56 -5.86
CA GLN A 55 -0.11 10.66 -4.90
C GLN A 55 -0.48 10.06 -3.55
N LEU A 56 0.06 10.62 -2.47
CA LEU A 56 -0.26 10.15 -1.13
C LEU A 56 -1.31 11.08 -0.54
N ASN A 57 -2.52 10.56 -0.40
CA ASN A 57 -3.57 11.23 0.34
C ASN A 57 -3.45 10.95 1.85
N THR A 58 -3.50 12.00 2.68
CA THR A 58 -3.43 11.88 4.14
C THR A 58 -4.29 12.92 4.86
N GLU A 59 -5.08 12.46 5.83
CA GLU A 59 -5.79 13.31 6.81
C GLU A 59 -4.88 13.76 7.97
N ARG A 60 -3.72 13.09 8.12
CA ARG A 60 -2.81 13.27 9.24
C ARG A 60 -1.83 14.44 9.00
N PRO A 61 -1.90 15.53 9.78
CA PRO A 61 -1.06 16.72 9.57
C PRO A 61 0.42 16.48 9.92
N ASP A 62 0.70 15.58 10.86
CA ASP A 62 2.08 15.17 11.20
C ASP A 62 2.77 14.46 10.03
N ARG A 63 2.03 13.63 9.28
CA ARG A 63 2.51 13.02 8.03
C ARG A 63 2.80 14.08 6.97
N THR A 64 1.91 15.05 6.80
CA THR A 64 2.10 16.17 5.86
C THR A 64 3.34 16.98 6.19
N ALA A 65 3.50 17.39 7.45
CA ALA A 65 4.66 18.14 7.90
C ALA A 65 5.98 17.38 7.68
N ALA A 66 6.01 16.07 7.96
CA ALA A 66 7.20 15.24 7.72
C ALA A 66 7.59 15.22 6.24
N ASN A 67 6.62 15.06 5.33
CA ASN A 67 6.86 15.05 3.88
C ASN A 67 7.33 16.43 3.37
N LEU A 68 6.77 17.52 3.88
CA LEU A 68 7.25 18.88 3.55
C LEU A 68 8.71 19.09 3.99
N MET A 69 9.10 18.57 5.15
CA MET A 69 10.47 18.63 5.67
C MET A 69 11.48 17.81 4.84
N GLU A 70 11.00 16.81 4.10
CA GLU A 70 11.77 16.03 3.13
C GLU A 70 11.89 16.72 1.76
N GLY A 71 11.20 17.84 1.55
CA GLY A 71 11.24 18.61 0.30
C GLY A 71 10.15 18.23 -0.70
N ARG A 72 9.13 17.48 -0.27
CA ARG A 72 7.91 17.23 -1.06
C ARG A 72 6.97 18.44 -0.98
N VAL A 73 5.97 18.43 -1.84
CA VAL A 73 4.91 19.46 -1.96
C VAL A 73 3.59 18.86 -1.48
N ALA A 74 2.81 19.65 -0.75
CA ALA A 74 1.45 19.31 -0.36
C ALA A 74 0.46 20.21 -1.09
N ILE A 75 -0.63 19.61 -1.57
CA ILE A 75 -1.75 20.28 -2.25
C ILE A 75 -2.96 20.15 -1.34
N LEU A 76 -3.61 21.26 -1.05
CA LEU A 76 -4.79 21.37 -0.19
C LEU A 76 -5.93 21.97 -1.01
N SER A 77 -7.11 21.37 -0.95
CA SER A 77 -8.30 21.85 -1.63
C SER A 77 -9.32 22.41 -0.63
N ASP A 78 -10.03 23.46 -1.02
CA ASP A 78 -11.14 23.99 -0.25
C ASP A 78 -12.23 22.93 -0.04
N GLY A 79 -12.70 22.78 1.20
CA GLY A 79 -13.69 21.78 1.61
C GLY A 79 -13.16 20.36 1.81
N ASP A 80 -11.85 20.11 1.64
CA ASP A 80 -11.24 18.79 1.84
C ASP A 80 -10.48 18.71 3.18
N PRO A 81 -10.77 17.73 4.06
CA PRO A 81 -9.99 17.51 5.29
C PRO A 81 -8.63 16.84 5.05
N THR A 82 -8.27 16.53 3.80
CA THR A 82 -7.06 15.80 3.46
C THR A 82 -6.01 16.63 2.71
N ALA A 83 -4.77 16.14 2.70
CA ALA A 83 -3.65 16.73 1.97
C ALA A 83 -3.09 15.72 0.96
N LEU A 84 -2.96 16.15 -0.31
CA LEU A 84 -2.33 15.37 -1.37
C LEU A 84 -0.83 15.69 -1.42
N ILE A 85 0.02 14.68 -1.23
CA ILE A 85 1.48 14.83 -1.17
C ILE A 85 2.11 14.30 -2.46
N VAL A 86 3.04 15.08 -3.02
CA VAL A 86 3.79 14.76 -4.26
C VAL A 86 5.26 15.23 -4.19
N PRO A 87 6.22 14.54 -4.83
CA PRO A 87 6.09 13.20 -5.42
C PRO A 87 6.04 12.12 -4.34
N VAL A 88 5.61 10.92 -4.71
CA VAL A 88 5.58 9.75 -3.83
C VAL A 88 6.18 8.52 -4.50
N THR A 89 6.66 7.61 -3.67
CA THR A 89 7.17 6.30 -4.05
C THR A 89 6.31 5.21 -3.41
N LEU A 90 6.40 3.97 -3.89
CA LEU A 90 5.68 2.83 -3.33
C LEU A 90 5.90 2.71 -1.81
N PHE A 91 7.13 2.93 -1.35
CA PHE A 91 7.49 2.79 0.07
C PHE A 91 6.85 3.88 0.95
N ALA A 92 6.55 5.07 0.41
CA ALA A 92 5.93 6.15 1.16
C ALA A 92 4.54 5.77 1.69
N PHE A 93 3.82 4.86 1.03
CA PHE A 93 2.52 4.35 1.48
C PHE A 93 2.62 3.46 2.71
N TYR A 94 3.76 2.76 2.88
CA TYR A 94 4.01 1.81 3.98
C TYR A 94 4.74 2.43 5.18
N GLN A 95 5.26 3.64 5.02
CA GLN A 95 5.78 4.47 6.11
C GLN A 95 4.63 5.17 6.83
N SER A 96 4.43 4.83 8.11
CA SER A 96 3.47 5.52 8.98
C SER A 96 4.22 6.48 9.91
N PRO A 97 3.66 7.65 10.27
CA PRO A 97 4.23 8.50 11.31
C PRO A 97 4.43 7.76 12.65
N ASP A 98 3.59 6.76 12.94
CA ASP A 98 3.69 5.96 14.17
C ASP A 98 4.96 5.10 14.22
N ASP A 99 5.58 4.85 13.05
CA ASP A 99 6.90 4.23 12.99
C ASP A 99 7.93 5.09 13.71
N TYR A 100 7.77 6.42 13.63
CA TYR A 100 8.72 7.40 14.14
C TYR A 100 8.49 7.75 15.62
N ASN A 101 7.26 7.59 16.09
CA ASN A 101 6.86 7.82 17.49
C ASN A 101 7.34 6.72 18.45
N ASN A 102 7.61 5.52 17.94
CA ASN A 102 8.09 4.39 18.74
C ASN A 102 9.62 4.27 18.72
N ARG A 103 10.17 3.37 19.56
CA ARG A 103 11.59 2.97 19.47
C ARG A 103 11.88 2.37 18.08
N TRP A 104 13.03 2.71 17.51
CA TRP A 104 13.40 2.32 16.13
C TRP A 104 13.31 0.82 15.86
N ILE A 105 13.61 -0.04 16.86
CA ILE A 105 13.49 -1.50 16.76
C ILE A 105 12.03 -1.92 16.57
N VAL A 106 11.12 -1.39 17.40
CA VAL A 106 9.68 -1.70 17.33
C VAL A 106 9.08 -1.16 16.05
N GLY A 107 9.41 0.08 15.67
CA GLY A 107 8.97 0.67 14.40
C GLY A 107 9.44 -0.13 13.19
N SER A 108 10.68 -0.61 13.20
CA SER A 108 11.22 -1.49 12.14
C SER A 108 10.50 -2.82 12.06
N PHE A 109 10.23 -3.44 13.21
CA PHE A 109 9.51 -4.72 13.26
C PHE A 109 8.10 -4.60 12.69
N VAL A 110 7.36 -3.56 13.09
CA VAL A 110 6.00 -3.30 12.55
C VAL A 110 6.06 -2.98 11.06
N ARG A 111 7.05 -2.20 10.60
CA ARG A 111 7.24 -1.93 9.16
C ARG A 111 7.47 -3.22 8.36
N MET A 112 8.28 -4.15 8.88
CA MET A 112 8.49 -5.45 8.24
C MET A 112 7.20 -6.27 8.15
N ILE A 113 6.38 -6.27 9.21
CA ILE A 113 5.06 -6.91 9.18
C ILE A 113 4.19 -6.31 8.07
N ARG A 114 4.16 -4.98 7.90
CA ARG A 114 3.38 -4.34 6.82
C ARG A 114 3.87 -4.75 5.43
N LEU A 115 5.18 -4.83 5.22
CA LEU A 115 5.76 -5.23 3.93
C LEU A 115 5.45 -6.70 3.59
N VAL A 116 5.50 -7.60 4.58
CA VAL A 116 5.10 -9.00 4.40
C VAL A 116 3.59 -9.08 4.15
N SER A 117 2.80 -8.29 4.87
CA SER A 117 1.34 -8.25 4.72
C SER A 117 0.92 -7.75 3.35
N PHE A 118 1.67 -6.81 2.74
CA PHE A 118 1.44 -6.40 1.36
C PHE A 118 1.51 -7.58 0.39
N LEU A 119 2.53 -8.43 0.50
CA LEU A 119 2.66 -9.63 -0.36
C LEU A 119 1.51 -10.61 -0.10
N ILE A 120 1.20 -10.88 1.17
CA ILE A 120 0.09 -11.78 1.54
C ILE A 120 -1.24 -11.27 0.98
N ALA A 121 -1.50 -9.97 1.06
CA ALA A 121 -2.78 -9.36 0.74
C ALA A 121 -3.23 -9.57 -0.72
N PHE A 122 -2.33 -9.72 -1.69
CA PHE A 122 -2.73 -10.00 -3.07
C PHE A 122 -2.30 -11.40 -3.56
N LEU A 123 -1.26 -11.99 -2.96
CA LEU A 123 -0.66 -13.22 -3.46
C LEU A 123 -1.24 -14.48 -2.82
N LEU A 124 -1.68 -14.42 -1.56
CA LEU A 124 -2.10 -15.61 -0.82
C LEU A 124 -3.31 -16.35 -1.46
N PRO A 125 -4.38 -15.67 -1.91
CA PRO A 125 -5.49 -16.33 -2.58
C PRO A 125 -5.08 -17.02 -3.89
N ALA A 126 -4.22 -16.36 -4.67
CA ALA A 126 -3.69 -16.91 -5.92
C ALA A 126 -2.83 -18.16 -5.66
N ILE A 127 -1.92 -18.10 -4.67
CA ILE A 127 -1.11 -19.25 -4.25
C ILE A 127 -2.00 -20.41 -3.81
N TYR A 128 -3.02 -20.15 -3.00
CA TYR A 128 -3.94 -21.20 -2.56
C TYR A 128 -4.61 -21.89 -3.75
N ILE A 129 -5.17 -21.13 -4.69
CA ILE A 129 -5.82 -21.67 -5.90
C ILE A 129 -4.83 -22.52 -6.70
N ALA A 130 -3.63 -22.00 -6.97
CA ALA A 130 -2.61 -22.73 -7.72
C ALA A 130 -2.18 -24.04 -7.02
N THR A 131 -2.05 -24.00 -5.70
CA THR A 131 -1.61 -25.17 -4.90
C THR A 131 -2.68 -26.25 -4.92
N VAL A 132 -3.93 -25.90 -4.63
CA VAL A 132 -5.03 -26.87 -4.51
C VAL A 132 -5.44 -27.42 -5.87
N ALA A 133 -5.45 -26.59 -6.91
CA ALA A 133 -5.91 -27.00 -8.24
C ALA A 133 -4.84 -27.70 -9.08
N PHE A 134 -3.56 -27.28 -9.01
CA PHE A 134 -2.50 -27.78 -9.89
C PHE A 134 -1.39 -28.56 -9.18
N HIS A 135 -1.09 -28.24 -7.92
CA HIS A 135 0.09 -28.77 -7.22
C HIS A 135 -0.19 -29.22 -5.78
N PRO A 136 -1.13 -30.17 -5.56
CA PRO A 136 -1.48 -30.62 -4.22
C PRO A 136 -0.31 -31.30 -3.50
N ASP A 137 0.62 -31.88 -4.26
CA ASP A 137 1.78 -32.62 -3.73
C ASP A 137 2.83 -31.73 -3.02
N VAL A 138 2.73 -30.40 -3.17
CA VAL A 138 3.59 -29.45 -2.46
C VAL A 138 3.25 -29.40 -0.96
N LEU A 139 2.04 -29.81 -0.59
CA LEU A 139 1.58 -29.78 0.79
C LEU A 139 1.96 -31.08 1.52
N PRO A 140 2.23 -31.03 2.84
CA PRO A 140 2.36 -32.23 3.65
C PRO A 140 1.12 -33.11 3.52
N LEU A 141 1.31 -34.43 3.45
CA LEU A 141 0.22 -35.39 3.21
C LEU A 141 -0.96 -35.21 4.16
N GLU A 142 -0.69 -34.95 5.45
CA GLU A 142 -1.73 -34.68 6.47
C GLU A 142 -2.63 -33.50 6.09
N LEU A 143 -2.03 -32.44 5.54
CA LEU A 143 -2.73 -31.23 5.12
C LEU A 143 -3.52 -31.47 3.82
N VAL A 144 -2.96 -32.25 2.89
CA VAL A 144 -3.65 -32.66 1.66
C VAL A 144 -4.92 -33.43 1.97
N TYR A 145 -4.88 -34.41 2.89
CA TYR A 145 -6.08 -35.15 3.28
C TYR A 145 -7.14 -34.25 3.89
N THR A 146 -6.73 -33.31 4.75
CA THR A 146 -7.64 -32.35 5.39
C THR A 146 -8.30 -31.43 4.37
N ILE A 147 -7.52 -30.94 3.40
CA ILE A 147 -8.02 -30.07 2.33
C ILE A 147 -8.94 -30.86 1.39
N LYS A 148 -8.53 -32.04 0.93
CA LYS A 148 -9.36 -32.88 0.05
C LYS A 148 -10.68 -33.28 0.70
N ALA A 149 -10.66 -33.68 1.98
CA ALA A 149 -11.88 -33.98 2.73
C ALA A 149 -12.80 -32.75 2.92
N SER A 150 -12.22 -31.55 2.93
CA SER A 150 -12.99 -30.30 2.96
C SER A 150 -13.57 -29.93 1.58
N LEU A 151 -12.85 -30.22 0.50
CA LEU A 151 -13.28 -29.99 -0.88
C LEU A 151 -14.33 -30.99 -1.36
N GLU A 152 -14.29 -32.25 -0.90
CA GLU A 152 -15.34 -33.24 -1.22
C GLU A 152 -16.74 -32.79 -0.81
N LYS A 153 -16.83 -31.89 0.17
CA LYS A 153 -18.09 -31.33 0.67
C LYS A 153 -18.56 -30.11 -0.11
N VAL A 154 -17.74 -29.59 -1.03
CA VAL A 154 -17.98 -28.34 -1.75
C VAL A 154 -17.98 -28.62 -3.26
N PRO A 155 -19.09 -28.36 -3.97
CA PRO A 155 -19.20 -28.66 -5.40
C PRO A 155 -18.49 -27.63 -6.30
N LEU A 156 -17.95 -26.55 -5.71
CA LEU A 156 -17.36 -25.42 -6.44
C LEU A 156 -15.84 -25.61 -6.62
N PRO A 157 -15.30 -25.30 -7.81
CA PRO A 157 -13.86 -25.20 -7.98
C PRO A 157 -13.22 -24.13 -7.06
N PRO A 158 -11.95 -24.28 -6.65
CA PRO A 158 -11.29 -23.36 -5.73
C PRO A 158 -11.32 -21.88 -6.13
N ILE A 159 -11.31 -21.58 -7.43
CA ILE A 159 -11.43 -20.20 -7.94
C ILE A 159 -12.81 -19.59 -7.62
N PHE A 160 -13.89 -20.35 -7.73
CA PHE A 160 -15.24 -19.86 -7.45
C PHE A 160 -15.49 -19.73 -5.95
N GLU A 161 -14.95 -20.64 -5.14
CA GLU A 161 -14.93 -20.48 -3.68
C GLU A 161 -14.24 -19.15 -3.29
N ALA A 162 -13.06 -18.89 -3.87
CA ALA A 162 -12.28 -17.70 -3.56
C ALA A 162 -12.99 -16.44 -4.02
N LEU A 163 -13.49 -16.39 -5.27
CA LEU A 163 -14.22 -15.23 -5.79
C LEU A 163 -15.47 -14.90 -4.96
N LEU A 164 -16.23 -15.93 -4.55
CA LEU A 164 -17.41 -15.75 -3.70
C LEU A 164 -17.02 -15.13 -2.35
N MET A 165 -16.02 -15.69 -1.68
CA MET A 165 -15.58 -15.19 -0.38
C MET A 165 -14.95 -13.80 -0.46
N GLU A 166 -14.12 -13.55 -1.46
CA GLU A 166 -13.50 -12.24 -1.69
C GLU A 166 -14.57 -11.17 -1.96
N LEU A 167 -15.60 -11.51 -2.75
CA LEU A 167 -16.74 -10.62 -2.99
C LEU A 167 -17.51 -10.34 -1.69
N ILE A 168 -17.79 -11.36 -0.88
CA ILE A 168 -18.48 -11.20 0.40
C ILE A 168 -17.68 -10.28 1.33
N PHE A 169 -16.37 -10.50 1.45
CA PHE A 169 -15.52 -9.67 2.29
C PHE A 169 -15.46 -8.22 1.79
N GLU A 170 -15.45 -8.00 0.48
CA GLU A 170 -15.48 -6.66 -0.09
C GLU A 170 -16.82 -5.96 0.17
N LEU A 171 -17.95 -6.68 0.05
CA LEU A 171 -19.27 -6.16 0.41
C LEU A 171 -19.37 -5.80 1.89
N LEU A 172 -18.84 -6.65 2.78
CA LEU A 172 -18.80 -6.39 4.22
C LEU A 172 -17.95 -5.17 4.55
N ARG A 173 -16.80 -5.02 3.89
CA ARG A 173 -15.91 -3.86 4.04
C ARG A 173 -16.59 -2.58 3.59
N GLU A 174 -17.19 -2.58 2.40
CA GLU A 174 -17.86 -1.42 1.80
C GLU A 174 -19.08 -0.99 2.62
N ALA A 175 -19.84 -1.95 3.16
CA ALA A 175 -20.91 -1.65 4.11
C ALA A 175 -20.35 -1.07 5.42
N GLY A 176 -19.26 -1.64 5.94
CA GLY A 176 -18.64 -1.23 7.19
C GLY A 176 -18.11 0.20 7.19
N ILE A 177 -17.51 0.67 6.09
CA ILE A 177 -16.97 2.04 5.99
C ILE A 177 -18.06 3.12 5.88
N ARG A 178 -19.27 2.78 5.41
CA ARG A 178 -20.38 3.72 5.22
C ARG A 178 -21.23 3.92 6.48
N LEU A 179 -21.08 3.04 7.46
CA LEU A 179 -21.94 2.99 8.64
C LEU A 179 -21.22 3.58 9.86
N PRO A 180 -21.97 4.14 10.83
CA PRO A 180 -21.39 4.60 12.09
C PRO A 180 -20.61 3.47 12.77
N SER A 181 -19.52 3.81 13.46
CA SER A 181 -18.56 2.86 14.03
C SER A 181 -19.18 1.69 14.81
N ARG A 182 -20.23 1.95 15.59
CA ARG A 182 -20.96 0.90 16.34
C ARG A 182 -21.67 -0.10 15.43
N VAL A 183 -22.30 0.38 14.36
CA VAL A 183 -23.03 -0.46 13.39
C VAL A 183 -22.04 -1.20 12.47
N GLY A 184 -20.97 -0.53 12.05
CA GLY A 184 -19.91 -1.15 11.25
C GLY A 184 -19.23 -2.31 11.98
N GLN A 185 -18.98 -2.17 13.30
CA GLN A 185 -18.47 -3.27 14.13
C GLN A 185 -19.44 -4.46 14.18
N THR A 186 -20.74 -4.21 14.35
CA THR A 186 -21.75 -5.28 14.35
C THR A 186 -21.81 -6.02 13.02
N ILE A 187 -21.76 -5.31 11.89
CA ILE A 187 -21.71 -5.94 10.56
C ILE A 187 -20.42 -6.74 10.37
N GLY A 188 -19.30 -6.27 10.90
CA GLY A 188 -18.06 -7.05 10.91
C GLY A 188 -18.21 -8.38 11.66
N ILE A 189 -18.85 -8.37 12.83
CA ILE A 189 -19.09 -9.59 13.63
C ILE A 189 -20.09 -10.51 12.94
N VAL A 190 -21.23 -10.00 12.48
CA VAL A 190 -22.25 -10.79 11.79
C VAL A 190 -21.72 -11.33 10.46
N GLY A 191 -21.04 -10.49 9.69
CA GLY A 191 -20.42 -10.87 8.43
C GLY A 191 -19.31 -11.91 8.59
N GLY A 192 -18.39 -11.68 9.51
CA GLY A 192 -17.27 -12.61 9.73
C GLY A 192 -17.72 -13.95 10.30
N LEU A 193 -18.53 -13.94 11.36
CA LEU A 193 -18.92 -15.16 12.07
C LEU A 193 -20.14 -15.83 11.46
N VAL A 194 -21.24 -15.10 11.25
CA VAL A 194 -22.52 -15.69 10.85
C VAL A 194 -22.50 -16.07 9.38
N ILE A 195 -22.04 -15.18 8.49
CA ILE A 195 -21.95 -15.52 7.05
C ILE A 195 -20.84 -16.55 6.82
N GLY A 196 -19.69 -16.40 7.49
CA GLY A 196 -18.61 -17.40 7.43
C GLY A 196 -19.07 -18.79 7.83
N ASP A 197 -19.70 -18.95 9.00
CA ASP A 197 -20.22 -20.24 9.48
C ASP A 197 -21.35 -20.78 8.58
N ALA A 198 -22.29 -19.92 8.15
CA ALA A 198 -23.41 -20.33 7.30
C ALA A 198 -22.95 -20.86 5.94
N ILE A 199 -21.94 -20.25 5.31
CA ILE A 199 -21.46 -20.65 3.99
C ILE A 199 -20.73 -21.99 4.06
N VAL A 200 -19.96 -22.25 5.12
CA VAL A 200 -19.33 -23.56 5.28
C VAL A 200 -20.35 -24.64 5.57
N LYS A 201 -21.36 -24.36 6.41
CA LYS A 201 -22.45 -25.30 6.68
C LYS A 201 -23.31 -25.58 5.45
N ALA A 202 -23.48 -24.58 4.59
CA ALA A 202 -24.15 -24.74 3.29
C ALA A 202 -23.31 -25.53 2.28
N GLY A 203 -22.05 -25.86 2.59
CA GLY A 203 -21.15 -26.57 1.69
C GLY A 203 -20.75 -25.74 0.48
N LEU A 204 -20.83 -24.41 0.55
CA LEU A 204 -20.46 -23.53 -0.56
C LEU A 204 -18.97 -23.19 -0.57
N VAL A 205 -18.32 -23.20 0.59
CA VAL A 205 -16.90 -22.85 0.73
C VAL A 205 -16.25 -23.75 1.77
N SER A 206 -14.99 -24.12 1.54
CA SER A 206 -14.20 -24.93 2.46
C SER A 206 -13.68 -24.13 3.67
N TYR A 207 -13.47 -24.81 4.81
CA TYR A 207 -12.85 -24.18 5.99
C TYR A 207 -11.47 -23.59 5.67
N THR A 208 -10.70 -24.25 4.81
CA THR A 208 -9.36 -23.77 4.43
C THR A 208 -9.42 -22.47 3.63
N MET A 209 -10.40 -22.32 2.73
CA MET A 209 -10.61 -21.06 2.02
C MET A 209 -10.98 -19.91 2.97
N ILE A 210 -11.80 -20.16 4.00
CA ILE A 210 -12.12 -19.12 5.00
C ILE A 210 -10.86 -18.62 5.71
N ILE A 211 -9.96 -19.53 6.10
CA ILE A 211 -8.70 -19.15 6.75
C ILE A 211 -7.86 -18.28 5.82
N VAL A 212 -7.75 -18.67 4.54
CA VAL A 212 -7.01 -17.93 3.51
C VAL A 212 -7.56 -16.51 3.34
N VAL A 213 -8.87 -16.36 3.20
CA VAL A 213 -9.50 -15.05 2.99
C VAL A 213 -9.44 -14.20 4.26
N ALA A 214 -9.59 -14.80 5.45
CA ALA A 214 -9.44 -14.08 6.71
C ALA A 214 -8.02 -13.50 6.88
N LEU A 215 -6.98 -14.30 6.61
CA LEU A 215 -5.59 -13.83 6.62
C LEU A 215 -5.36 -12.72 5.59
N THR A 216 -5.88 -12.92 4.38
CA THR A 216 -5.79 -11.93 3.29
C THR A 216 -6.46 -10.60 3.66
N ALA A 217 -7.64 -10.66 4.28
CA ALA A 217 -8.37 -9.48 4.74
C ALA A 217 -7.63 -8.74 5.86
N ILE A 218 -7.10 -9.46 6.86
CA ILE A 218 -6.27 -8.87 7.94
C ILE A 218 -5.03 -8.20 7.36
N SER A 219 -4.35 -8.87 6.43
CA SER A 219 -3.18 -8.32 5.74
C SER A 219 -3.50 -7.05 4.94
N SER A 220 -4.68 -6.97 4.32
CA SER A 220 -5.14 -5.78 3.59
C SER A 220 -5.33 -4.56 4.49
N PHE A 221 -5.69 -4.75 5.77
CA PHE A 221 -5.87 -3.67 6.75
C PHE A 221 -4.57 -3.14 7.36
N LEU A 222 -3.46 -3.86 7.19
CA LEU A 222 -2.14 -3.40 7.62
C LEU A 222 -1.53 -2.34 6.68
N VAL A 223 -2.12 -2.14 5.50
CA VAL A 223 -1.72 -1.10 4.55
C VAL A 223 -2.21 0.28 5.07
N PRO A 224 -1.30 1.22 5.40
CA PRO A 224 -1.68 2.49 6.05
C PRO A 224 -2.47 3.47 5.18
N SER A 225 -2.43 3.31 3.85
CA SER A 225 -3.14 4.16 2.90
C SER A 225 -4.32 3.41 2.31
N ASN A 226 -5.50 4.04 2.34
CA ASN A 226 -6.72 3.48 1.76
C ASN A 226 -6.61 3.30 0.24
N ASP A 227 -5.99 4.25 -0.46
CA ASP A 227 -5.81 4.19 -1.91
C ASP A 227 -4.91 3.01 -2.29
N MET A 228 -3.80 2.83 -1.57
CA MET A 228 -2.91 1.69 -1.75
C MET A 228 -3.60 0.36 -1.43
N SER A 229 -4.37 0.31 -0.34
CA SER A 229 -5.14 -0.89 0.04
C SER A 229 -6.14 -1.26 -1.06
N SER A 230 -6.77 -0.27 -1.70
CA SER A 230 -7.70 -0.48 -2.82
C SER A 230 -6.98 -0.99 -4.07
N ALA A 231 -5.83 -0.43 -4.41
CA ALA A 231 -4.99 -0.90 -5.52
C ALA A 231 -4.61 -2.38 -5.37
N VAL A 232 -4.16 -2.77 -4.18
CA VAL A 232 -3.77 -4.14 -3.84
C VAL A 232 -4.95 -5.12 -3.93
N ARG A 233 -6.15 -4.67 -3.53
CA ARG A 233 -7.37 -5.48 -3.66
C ARG A 233 -7.77 -5.72 -5.11
N ILE A 234 -7.71 -4.68 -5.96
CA ILE A 234 -7.99 -4.83 -7.39
C ILE A 234 -6.95 -5.78 -8.04
N LEU A 235 -5.68 -5.66 -7.67
CA LEU A 235 -4.59 -6.50 -8.19
C LEU A 235 -4.78 -8.00 -7.87
N ARG A 236 -5.46 -8.33 -6.78
CA ARG A 236 -5.72 -9.71 -6.34
C ARG A 236 -6.51 -10.51 -7.39
N PHE A 237 -7.55 -9.93 -7.98
CA PHE A 237 -8.46 -10.65 -8.88
C PHE A 237 -7.78 -11.13 -10.19
N PRO A 238 -7.02 -10.30 -10.93
CA PRO A 238 -6.25 -10.78 -12.08
C PRO A 238 -5.29 -11.90 -11.74
N LEU A 239 -4.62 -11.83 -10.57
CA LEU A 239 -3.68 -12.88 -10.14
C LEU A 239 -4.38 -14.19 -9.80
N MET A 240 -5.56 -14.13 -9.17
CA MET A 240 -6.39 -15.32 -8.93
C MET A 240 -6.82 -15.98 -10.25
N ILE A 241 -7.21 -15.18 -11.24
CA ILE A 241 -7.60 -15.69 -12.57
C ILE A 241 -6.39 -16.35 -13.26
N LEU A 242 -5.23 -15.70 -13.25
CA LEU A 242 -4.00 -16.28 -13.81
C LEU A 242 -3.59 -17.57 -13.09
N ALA A 243 -3.73 -17.63 -11.76
CA ALA A 243 -3.48 -18.82 -10.97
C ALA A 243 -4.46 -19.96 -11.31
N ALA A 244 -5.72 -19.64 -11.57
CA ALA A 244 -6.74 -20.64 -11.94
C ALA A 244 -6.51 -21.23 -13.34
N ILE A 245 -5.88 -20.49 -14.26
CA ILE A 245 -5.62 -20.94 -15.63
C ILE A 245 -4.28 -21.67 -15.74
N PHE A 246 -3.21 -21.12 -15.12
CA PHE A 246 -1.84 -21.56 -15.34
C PHE A 246 -1.10 -21.99 -14.06
N GLY A 247 -1.77 -22.08 -12.90
CA GLY A 247 -1.14 -22.41 -11.63
C GLY A 247 -0.05 -21.40 -11.23
N TYR A 248 1.07 -21.89 -10.67
CA TYR A 248 2.17 -21.03 -10.25
C TYR A 248 2.82 -20.24 -11.40
N ILE A 249 2.82 -20.79 -12.62
CA ILE A 249 3.36 -20.12 -13.80
C ILE A 249 2.56 -18.84 -14.08
N GLY A 250 1.23 -18.91 -13.99
CA GLY A 250 0.34 -17.75 -14.15
C GLY A 250 0.62 -16.65 -13.12
N ILE A 251 0.83 -17.06 -11.87
CA ILE A 251 1.22 -16.14 -10.79
C ILE A 251 2.55 -15.46 -11.11
N SER A 252 3.56 -16.22 -11.54
CA SER A 252 4.86 -15.65 -11.93
C SER A 252 4.72 -14.63 -13.07
N PHE A 253 3.93 -14.93 -14.10
CA PHE A 253 3.67 -13.97 -15.18
C PHE A 253 2.97 -12.71 -14.68
N GLY A 254 1.93 -12.85 -13.85
CA GLY A 254 1.22 -11.70 -13.28
C GLY A 254 2.12 -10.83 -12.40
N LEU A 255 3.01 -11.45 -11.62
CA LEU A 255 4.03 -10.73 -10.83
C LEU A 255 5.01 -9.98 -11.71
N ILE A 256 5.50 -10.58 -12.80
CA ILE A 256 6.41 -9.92 -13.75
C ILE A 256 5.72 -8.72 -14.40
N ILE A 257 4.49 -8.88 -14.89
CA ILE A 257 3.72 -7.78 -15.51
C ILE A 257 3.53 -6.64 -14.52
N THR A 258 3.15 -6.97 -13.28
CA THR A 258 2.98 -5.98 -12.21
C THR A 258 4.30 -5.25 -11.91
N PHE A 259 5.40 -5.99 -11.82
CA PHE A 259 6.71 -5.42 -11.55
C PHE A 259 7.17 -4.48 -12.67
N VAL A 260 7.00 -4.89 -13.93
CA VAL A 260 7.32 -4.04 -15.10
C VAL A 260 6.48 -2.76 -15.10
N HIS A 261 5.18 -2.86 -14.80
CA HIS A 261 4.29 -1.70 -14.68
C HIS A 261 4.77 -0.74 -13.58
N LEU A 262 5.13 -1.26 -12.40
CA LEU A 262 5.66 -0.45 -11.30
C LEU A 262 7.00 0.24 -11.65
N CYS A 263 7.85 -0.38 -12.47
CA CYS A 263 9.09 0.23 -12.96
C CYS A 263 8.84 1.38 -13.96
N GLN A 264 7.77 1.31 -14.74
CA GLN A 264 7.40 2.35 -15.70
C GLN A 264 6.68 3.52 -15.04
N LEU A 265 6.08 3.31 -13.88
CA LEU A 265 5.32 4.32 -13.17
C LEU A 265 6.24 5.44 -12.63
N HIS A 266 5.79 6.67 -12.82
CA HIS A 266 6.43 7.87 -12.29
C HIS A 266 5.39 8.69 -11.51
N SER A 267 5.87 9.46 -10.54
CA SER A 267 5.10 10.49 -9.85
C SER A 267 5.89 11.79 -9.94
N PHE A 268 5.44 12.75 -10.73
CA PHE A 268 6.08 14.05 -10.93
C PHE A 268 7.57 13.92 -11.28
N HIS A 269 7.86 13.06 -12.27
CA HIS A 269 9.21 12.74 -12.76
C HIS A 269 10.13 12.02 -11.76
N THR A 270 9.58 11.53 -10.65
CA THR A 270 10.28 10.65 -9.72
C THR A 270 9.87 9.19 -9.98
N PRO A 271 10.81 8.25 -10.16
CA PRO A 271 10.49 6.83 -10.34
C PRO A 271 9.74 6.28 -9.14
N TYR A 272 8.61 5.61 -9.38
CA TYR A 272 7.73 5.15 -8.30
C TYR A 272 8.34 4.06 -7.42
N LEU A 273 9.20 3.21 -8.00
CA LEU A 273 9.95 2.18 -7.28
C LEU A 273 11.26 2.68 -6.67
N SER A 274 11.57 3.98 -6.71
CA SER A 274 12.74 4.49 -5.99
C SER A 274 12.55 4.26 -4.48
N PRO A 275 13.58 3.77 -3.74
CA PRO A 275 14.99 3.58 -4.12
C PRO A 275 15.37 2.14 -4.54
N LEU A 276 14.40 1.27 -4.83
CA LEU A 276 14.66 -0.08 -5.33
C LEU A 276 15.07 -0.06 -6.81
N ALA A 277 14.39 0.76 -7.61
CA ALA A 277 14.71 1.01 -9.01
C ALA A 277 14.54 2.52 -9.27
N PRO A 278 15.64 3.30 -9.37
CA PRO A 278 17.06 2.90 -9.39
C PRO A 278 17.58 2.45 -8.02
N MET A 279 18.44 1.42 -7.99
CA MET A 279 19.03 0.92 -6.74
C MET A 279 19.86 2.00 -6.04
N ARG A 280 19.36 2.49 -4.89
CA ARG A 280 20.03 3.49 -4.05
C ARG A 280 20.10 2.99 -2.60
N LEU A 281 21.19 2.30 -2.29
CA LEU A 281 21.42 1.67 -0.97
C LEU A 281 21.34 2.65 0.22
N LYS A 282 21.64 3.94 0.01
CA LYS A 282 21.53 4.96 1.06
C LYS A 282 20.08 5.21 1.49
N ASP A 283 19.16 5.31 0.53
CA ASP A 283 17.74 5.61 0.77
C ASP A 283 16.94 4.34 1.15
N MET A 284 17.43 3.15 0.79
CA MET A 284 16.84 1.87 1.20
C MET A 284 16.82 1.67 2.73
N LYS A 285 17.74 2.33 3.45
CA LYS A 285 17.87 2.29 4.90
C LYS A 285 16.70 2.87 5.68
N ASP A 286 15.79 3.61 5.03
CA ASP A 286 14.51 4.02 5.61
C ASP A 286 13.30 3.42 4.89
N SER A 287 13.52 2.68 3.81
CA SER A 287 12.43 2.07 3.03
C SER A 287 11.99 0.73 3.65
N PHE A 288 12.95 -0.15 3.98
CA PHE A 288 12.67 -1.49 4.50
C PHE A 288 12.75 -1.60 6.03
N VAL A 289 13.82 -1.04 6.61
CA VAL A 289 14.09 -1.06 8.06
C VAL A 289 14.15 0.39 8.51
N ARG A 290 13.68 0.73 9.72
CA ARG A 290 13.82 2.08 10.27
C ARG A 290 15.09 2.14 11.11
N LEU A 291 16.17 2.66 10.55
CA LEU A 291 17.36 2.97 11.33
C LEU A 291 17.11 4.10 12.35
N PRO A 292 17.93 4.22 13.40
CA PRO A 292 17.75 5.28 14.38
C PRO A 292 17.92 6.67 13.77
N ILE A 293 17.19 7.65 14.32
CA ILE A 293 17.05 9.01 13.74
C ILE A 293 18.41 9.70 13.51
N TRP A 294 19.37 9.50 14.42
CA TRP A 294 20.72 10.08 14.32
C TRP A 294 21.54 9.55 13.14
N SER A 295 21.13 8.44 12.52
CA SER A 295 21.81 7.89 11.34
C SER A 295 21.31 8.48 10.01
N PHE A 296 20.24 9.30 10.04
CA PHE A 296 19.68 9.96 8.87
C PHE A 296 20.30 11.33 8.65
N TRP A 297 21.49 11.34 8.05
CA TRP A 297 22.25 12.55 7.71
C TRP A 297 21.67 13.31 6.51
N GLU A 298 21.21 12.57 5.50
CA GLU A 298 20.72 13.07 4.22
C GLU A 298 19.19 12.94 4.13
N ARG A 299 18.55 13.90 3.43
CA ARG A 299 17.15 13.79 3.00
C ARG A 299 17.03 12.78 1.86
N PRO A 300 15.84 12.19 1.64
CA PRO A 300 15.60 11.32 0.49
C PRO A 300 15.91 12.05 -0.82
N HIS A 301 16.50 11.33 -1.79
CA HIS A 301 16.86 11.89 -3.09
C HIS A 301 15.66 11.98 -4.05
N ASP A 302 14.56 11.30 -3.73
CA ASP A 302 13.34 11.19 -4.54
C ASP A 302 12.69 12.55 -4.87
N PRO A 303 12.47 13.47 -3.90
CA PRO A 303 11.97 14.82 -4.18
C PRO A 303 13.04 15.79 -4.74
N LYS A 304 14.29 15.35 -4.91
CA LYS A 304 15.43 16.18 -5.34
C LYS A 304 15.56 17.50 -4.54
N PRO A 305 15.64 17.46 -3.19
CA PRO A 305 15.60 18.66 -2.38
C PRO A 305 16.84 19.54 -2.60
N LYS A 306 16.67 20.87 -2.55
CA LYS A 306 17.77 21.85 -2.66
C LYS A 306 18.82 21.67 -1.57
N LYS A 307 18.38 21.29 -0.36
CA LYS A 307 19.25 21.03 0.78
C LYS A 307 19.22 19.53 1.11
N MET A 308 20.31 18.83 0.83
CA MET A 308 20.41 17.39 1.13
C MET A 308 20.64 17.10 2.63
N GLN A 309 21.40 17.93 3.34
CA GLN A 309 21.71 17.65 4.76
C GLN A 309 20.52 17.95 5.69
N ARG A 310 20.07 16.93 6.43
CA ARG A 310 18.94 17.00 7.37
C ARG A 310 19.38 17.45 8.77
N GLN A 311 20.50 16.93 9.27
CA GLN A 311 20.98 17.16 10.64
C GLN A 311 22.50 17.37 10.66
N HIS A 312 22.98 18.19 11.60
CA HIS A 312 24.39 18.29 12.00
C HIS A 312 24.60 17.43 13.26
N VAL A 313 25.72 16.71 13.35
CA VAL A 313 26.06 15.73 14.40
C VAL A 313 25.52 16.13 15.79
N THR A 314 24.59 15.34 16.34
CA THR A 314 23.92 15.63 17.63
C THR A 314 24.38 14.71 18.75
N ARG A 315 25.21 13.70 18.44
CA ARG A 315 25.79 12.80 19.44
C ARG A 315 27.30 12.96 19.34
N GLU A 316 27.91 13.52 20.38
CA GLU A 316 29.37 13.52 20.50
C GLU A 316 29.86 12.07 20.39
N ASP A 317 30.68 11.80 19.37
CA ASP A 317 31.42 10.56 19.26
C ASP A 317 32.46 10.54 20.39
N GLU A 318 32.09 10.03 21.58
CA GLU A 318 33.01 9.81 22.72
C GLU A 318 34.17 8.82 22.41
N ASN A 319 34.38 8.39 21.16
CA ASN A 319 35.45 7.47 20.78
C ASN A 319 36.40 7.99 19.68
N GLY A 320 36.35 9.29 19.34
CA GLY A 320 37.27 9.88 18.36
C GLY A 320 38.68 10.20 18.88
N ASP A 321 38.88 10.29 20.20
CA ASP A 321 40.09 10.90 20.79
C ASP A 321 41.21 9.89 21.15
N LYS A 322 41.31 8.77 20.40
CA LYS A 322 42.42 7.81 20.56
C LYS A 322 43.36 7.68 19.36
N HIS A 323 43.15 8.46 18.31
CA HIS A 323 44.04 8.50 17.14
C HIS A 323 44.41 9.93 16.73
N ALA A 324 44.83 10.73 17.70
CA ALA A 324 45.68 11.91 17.46
C ALA A 324 46.85 11.84 18.44
N LYS A 325 47.90 11.13 18.02
CA LYS A 325 49.28 11.42 18.46
C LYS A 325 49.84 12.46 17.51
#